data_AF-A0AAD0WEF1-F1
#
_entry.id   AF-A0AAD0WEF1-F1
#
_cell.length_a   1.000
_cell.length_b   1.000
_cell.length_c   1.000
_cell.angle_alpha   90.00
_cell.angle_beta   90.00
_cell.angle_gamma   90.00
#
_symmetry.space_group_name_H-M   'P 1'
#
loop_
_entity.id
_entity.type
_entity.pdbx_description
1 polymer ?
#
loop_
_entity_poly.entity_id
_entity_poly.type
_entity_poly.pdbx_seq_one_letter_code
_entity_poly.pdbx_strand_id
1 'polypeptide(L)'
;MKHILLIITGASPQVLTETLFAIHKQGKSLPNEIYVITTQSAKPLLVDGLFNQGHFQQLLTDYKLPEIEFSEKNIWLIEDQNGQPVFDAST
;
A
#
# COMPACT_ATOMS: atom_id res chain seq x y z
N MET A 1 -20.80 -4.07 -4.58
CA MET A 1 -20.23 -3.56 -3.31
C MET A 1 -18.76 -3.24 -3.58
N LYS A 2 -18.22 -2.14 -3.02
CA LYS A 2 -16.80 -1.76 -3.18
C LYS A 2 -15.98 -2.47 -2.11
N HIS A 3 -14.90 -3.14 -2.50
CA HIS A 3 -13.95 -3.78 -1.59
C HIS A 3 -12.77 -2.85 -1.39
N ILE A 4 -12.44 -2.50 -0.15
CA ILE A 4 -11.33 -1.61 0.18
C ILE A 4 -10.31 -2.40 0.99
N LEU A 5 -9.04 -2.36 0.57
CA LEU A 5 -7.93 -2.85 1.38
C LEU A 5 -7.33 -1.67 2.16
N LEU A 6 -7.49 -1.69 3.48
CA LEU A 6 -6.77 -0.82 4.39
C LEU A 6 -5.60 -1.60 4.99
N ILE A 7 -4.37 -1.11 4.81
CA ILE A 7 -3.17 -1.77 5.32
C ILE A 7 -2.27 -0.79 6.07
N ILE A 8 -1.70 -1.25 7.19
CA ILE A 8 -0.65 -0.54 7.90
C ILE A 8 0.66 -1.24 7.56
N THR A 9 1.64 -0.51 7.04
CA THR A 9 2.95 -1.07 6.70
C THR A 9 4.06 -0.04 6.89
N GLY A 10 5.27 -0.54 7.15
CA GLY A 10 6.49 0.26 7.14
C GLY A 10 7.01 0.50 5.71
N ALA A 11 8.32 0.62 5.56
CA ALA A 11 8.96 1.05 4.33
C ALA A 11 8.91 0.04 3.17
N SER A 12 8.57 -1.23 3.42
CA SER A 12 8.67 -2.28 2.39
C SER A 12 7.44 -2.31 1.47
N PRO A 13 7.62 -2.08 0.14
CA PRO A 13 6.56 -2.25 -0.86
C PRO A 13 6.06 -3.69 -0.94
N GLN A 14 6.92 -4.66 -0.62
CA GLN A 14 6.63 -6.09 -0.75
C GLN A 14 5.44 -6.51 0.11
N VAL A 15 5.23 -5.87 1.27
CA VAL A 15 4.08 -6.16 2.13
C VAL A 15 2.76 -5.96 1.38
N LEU A 16 2.63 -4.88 0.61
CA LEU A 16 1.43 -4.63 -0.18
C LEU A 16 1.34 -5.58 -1.38
N THR A 17 2.43 -5.77 -2.14
CA THR A 17 2.39 -6.59 -3.35
C THR A 17 2.15 -8.07 -3.05
N GLU A 18 2.77 -8.63 -2.00
CA GLU A 18 2.53 -10.01 -1.57
C GLU A 18 1.11 -10.21 -1.03
N THR A 19 0.55 -9.20 -0.34
CA THR A 19 -0.84 -9.25 0.11
C THR A 19 -1.81 -9.35 -1.07
N LEU A 20 -1.64 -8.50 -2.09
CA LEU A 20 -2.46 -8.53 -3.31
C LEU A 20 -2.28 -9.84 -4.09
N PHE A 21 -1.04 -10.31 -4.20
CA PHE A 21 -0.72 -11.58 -4.82
C PHE A 21 -1.40 -12.76 -4.10
N ALA A 22 -1.36 -12.79 -2.76
CA ALA A 22 -2.01 -13.82 -1.97
C ALA A 22 -3.53 -13.81 -2.11
N ILE A 23 -4.17 -12.62 -2.11
CA ILE A 23 -5.61 -12.47 -2.37
C ILE A 23 -5.97 -13.07 -3.73
N HIS A 24 -5.21 -12.69 -4.76
CA HIS A 24 -5.38 -13.23 -6.12
C HIS A 24 -5.21 -14.76 -6.16
N LYS A 25 -4.14 -15.30 -5.57
CA LYS A 25 -3.87 -16.75 -5.55
C LYS A 25 -4.91 -17.55 -4.80
N GLN A 26 -5.57 -16.97 -3.80
CA GLN A 26 -6.65 -17.60 -3.06
C GLN A 26 -8.00 -17.54 -3.81
N GLY A 27 -8.06 -16.96 -5.01
CA GLY A 27 -9.31 -16.78 -5.77
C GLY A 27 -10.29 -15.83 -5.09
N LYS A 28 -9.82 -14.99 -4.16
CA LYS A 28 -10.64 -13.99 -3.48
C LYS A 28 -10.79 -12.75 -4.35
N SER A 29 -11.87 -12.01 -4.15
CA SER A 29 -12.06 -10.72 -4.80
C SER A 29 -10.96 -9.75 -4.40
N LEU A 30 -10.25 -9.21 -5.40
CA LEU A 30 -9.29 -8.13 -5.21
C LEU A 30 -9.99 -6.84 -4.75
N PRO A 31 -9.28 -5.97 -4.00
CA PRO A 31 -9.83 -4.68 -3.65
C PRO A 31 -10.03 -3.82 -4.90
N ASN A 32 -11.06 -2.97 -4.86
CA ASN A 32 -11.25 -1.92 -5.86
C ASN A 32 -10.41 -0.68 -5.54
N GLU A 33 -10.03 -0.51 -4.27
CA GLU A 33 -9.27 0.64 -3.78
C GLU A 33 -8.38 0.23 -2.60
N ILE A 34 -7.20 0.84 -2.52
CA ILE A 34 -6.23 0.59 -1.45
C ILE A 34 -5.97 1.89 -0.69
N TYR A 35 -5.91 1.80 0.63
CA TYR A 35 -5.38 2.82 1.52
C TYR A 35 -4.22 2.24 2.33
N VAL A 36 -3.13 3.00 2.42
CA VAL A 36 -1.97 2.64 3.23
C VAL A 36 -1.82 3.66 4.35
N ILE A 37 -1.62 3.17 5.57
CA ILE A 37 -1.17 3.98 6.71
C ILE A 37 0.28 3.60 7.01
N THR A 38 1.16 4.60 7.12
CA THR A 38 2.59 4.39 7.36
C THR A 38 3.18 5.54 8.20
N THR A 39 4.47 5.51 8.49
CA THR A 39 5.20 6.56 9.21
C THR A 39 5.87 7.53 8.23
N GLN A 40 6.25 8.71 8.73
CA GLN A 40 6.86 9.75 7.90
C GLN A 40 8.17 9.29 7.25
N SER A 41 9.00 8.52 7.97
CA SER A 41 10.27 7.99 7.47
C SER A 41 10.08 6.89 6.42
N ALA A 42 9.00 6.11 6.54
CA ALA A 42 8.70 4.99 5.65
C ALA A 42 8.04 5.41 4.34
N LYS A 43 7.18 6.45 4.36
CA LYS A 43 6.46 6.94 3.17
C LYS A 43 7.33 7.15 1.92
N PRO A 44 8.48 7.84 1.96
CA PRO A 44 9.27 8.06 0.74
C PRO A 44 9.81 6.76 0.14
N LEU A 45 10.24 5.81 0.97
CA LEU A 45 10.74 4.50 0.52
C LEU A 45 9.60 3.66 -0.09
N LEU A 46 8.43 3.73 0.52
CA LEU A 46 7.25 3.03 0.06
C LEU A 46 6.74 3.59 -1.28
N VAL A 47 6.67 4.92 -1.41
CA VAL A 47 6.31 5.63 -2.65
C VAL A 47 7.30 5.31 -3.77
N ASP A 48 8.60 5.35 -3.46
CA ASP A 48 9.64 5.05 -4.44
C ASP A 48 9.49 3.63 -4.99
N GLY A 49 9.37 2.63 -4.12
CA GLY A 49 9.22 1.26 -4.57
C GLY A 49 7.89 0.99 -5.30
N LEU A 50 6.76 1.44 -4.76
CA LEU A 50 5.45 1.15 -5.36
C LEU A 50 5.25 1.84 -6.71
N PHE A 51 5.65 3.11 -6.82
CA PHE A 51 5.32 3.95 -7.96
C PHE A 51 6.52 4.30 -8.85
N ASN A 52 7.64 4.76 -8.29
CA ASN A 52 8.80 5.19 -9.11
C ASN A 52 9.53 4.00 -9.73
N GLN A 53 9.77 2.95 -8.93
CA GLN A 53 10.32 1.68 -9.39
C GLN A 53 9.24 0.79 -10.03
N GLY A 54 7.96 1.12 -9.83
CA GLY A 54 6.84 0.52 -10.53
C GLY A 54 6.42 -0.88 -10.04
N HIS A 55 6.83 -1.31 -8.84
CA HIS A 55 6.54 -2.67 -8.34
C HIS A 55 5.04 -2.98 -8.28
N PHE A 56 4.21 -1.97 -7.99
CA PHE A 56 2.76 -2.13 -7.99
C PHE A 56 2.22 -2.40 -9.40
N GLN A 57 2.57 -1.56 -10.36
CA GLN A 57 2.12 -1.70 -11.74
C GLN A 57 2.66 -2.99 -12.39
N GLN A 58 3.89 -3.38 -12.05
CA GLN A 58 4.49 -4.62 -12.49
C GLN A 58 3.67 -5.83 -12.00
N LEU A 59 3.28 -5.88 -10.73
CA LEU A 59 2.41 -6.94 -10.21
C LEU A 59 1.10 -7.04 -10.99
N LEU A 60 0.42 -5.90 -11.23
CA LEU A 60 -0.84 -5.90 -11.98
C LEU A 60 -0.64 -6.45 -13.40
N THR A 61 0.47 -6.08 -14.04
CA THR A 61 0.82 -6.50 -15.41
C THR A 61 1.15 -7.99 -15.48
N ASP A 62 2.05 -8.47 -14.63
CA ASP A 62 2.57 -9.84 -14.63
C ASP A 62 1.45 -10.87 -14.40
N TYR A 63 0.47 -10.52 -13.56
CA TYR A 63 -0.65 -11.40 -13.22
C TYR A 63 -1.97 -11.03 -13.92
N LYS A 64 -1.96 -10.04 -14.81
CA LYS A 64 -3.15 -9.53 -15.54
C LYS A 64 -4.30 -9.19 -14.58
N LEU A 65 -3.96 -8.54 -13.47
CA LEU A 65 -4.92 -8.13 -12.46
C LEU A 65 -5.74 -6.93 -12.97
N PRO A 66 -6.99 -6.76 -12.52
CA PRO A 66 -7.76 -5.57 -12.81
C PRO A 66 -7.08 -4.33 -12.24
N GLU A 67 -7.45 -3.16 -12.77
CA GLU A 67 -7.06 -1.89 -12.19
C GLU A 67 -7.62 -1.76 -10.76
N ILE A 68 -6.80 -1.22 -9.88
CA ILE A 68 -7.13 -0.96 -8.47
C ILE A 68 -6.84 0.52 -8.22
N GLU A 69 -7.80 1.25 -7.66
CA GLU A 69 -7.62 2.66 -7.32
C GLU A 69 -6.57 2.77 -6.21
N PHE A 70 -5.36 3.21 -6.57
CA PHE A 70 -4.28 3.41 -5.63
C PHE A 70 -3.25 4.39 -6.18
N SER A 71 -3.03 5.50 -5.47
CA SER A 71 -1.95 6.43 -5.73
C SER A 71 -1.43 7.03 -4.43
N GLU A 72 -0.44 7.92 -4.51
CA GLU A 72 0.16 8.54 -3.32
C GLU A 72 -0.87 9.28 -2.43
N LYS A 73 -1.99 9.76 -3.00
CA LYS A 73 -3.10 10.37 -2.25
C LYS A 73 -3.72 9.43 -1.20
N ASN A 74 -3.59 8.12 -1.43
CA ASN A 74 -4.11 7.07 -0.56
C ASN A 74 -3.10 6.61 0.49
N ILE A 75 -1.89 7.21 0.55
CA ILE A 75 -0.87 6.91 1.56
C ILE A 75 -0.90 7.98 2.65
N TRP A 76 -1.48 7.59 3.78
CA TRP A 76 -1.66 8.42 4.97
C TRP A 76 -0.54 8.19 5.97
N LEU A 77 -0.20 9.25 6.69
CA LEU A 77 0.74 9.20 7.79
C LEU A 77 -0.04 8.97 9.07
N ILE A 78 0.46 8.09 9.94
CA ILE A 78 -0.02 8.01 11.31
C ILE A 78 0.38 9.30 12.05
N GLU A 79 -0.52 9.81 12.88
CA GLU A 79 -0.36 11.06 13.65
C GLU A 79 -0.33 10.77 15.15
N ASP A 80 0.38 11.62 15.90
CA ASP A 80 0.37 11.63 17.36
C ASP A 80 -0.88 12.32 17.93
N GLN A 81 -0.95 12.42 19.25
CA GLN A 81 -2.06 13.08 19.96
C GLN A 81 -2.23 14.58 19.64
N ASN A 82 -1.24 15.21 19.02
CA ASN A 82 -1.25 16.61 18.60
C ASN A 82 -1.51 16.76 17.09
N GLY A 83 -1.81 15.67 16.38
CA GLY A 83 -2.00 15.67 14.93
C GLY A 83 -0.69 15.81 14.15
N GLN A 84 0.47 15.54 14.77
CA GLN A 84 1.76 15.60 14.09
C GLN A 84 2.12 14.21 13.52
N PRO A 85 2.56 14.11 12.25
CA PRO A 85 3.02 12.85 11.69
C PRO A 85 4.12 12.23 12.55
N VAL A 86 3.97 10.94 12.85
CA VAL A 86 4.99 10.19 13.60
C VAL A 86 6.17 9.91 12.67
N PHE A 87 7.38 10.30 13.09
CA PHE A 87 8.59 10.12 12.28
C PHE A 87 8.83 8.64 11.98
N ASP A 88 8.85 7.80 13.01
CA ASP A 88 9.02 6.35 12.89
C ASP A 88 8.26 5.63 14.00
N ALA A 89 7.81 4.41 13.73
CA ALA A 89 7.13 3.58 14.72
C ALA A 89 8.19 2.84 15.55
N SER A 90 8.71 3.50 16.57
CA SER A 90 9.51 2.85 17.60
C SER A 90 8.64 1.91 18.45
N THR A 91 9.22 0.77 18.83
CA THR A 91 8.62 -0.20 19.77
C THR A 91 8.77 0.27 21.21
#